data_AF-A0A1H1BSK5-F1
#
_entry.id   AF-A0A1H1BSK5-F1
#
_cell.length_a   1.000
_cell.length_b   1.000
_cell.length_c   1.000
_cell.angle_alpha   90.00
_cell.angle_beta   90.00
_cell.angle_gamma   90.00
#
_symmetry.space_group_name_H-M   'P 1'
#
loop_
_entity.id
_entity.type
_entity.pdbx_description
1 polymer ?
#
loop_
_entity_poly.entity_id
_entity_poly.type
_entity_poly.pdbx_seq_one_letter_code
_entity_poly.pdbx_strand_id
1 'polypeptide(L)' 'MTDPKPFRFDTEVPPGEKRHLRYEVSETYLGDPVEIPVAILNGERCPLCHPVSADETTCAEIEREIDAGEFSERPWA' A
#
# COMPACT_ATOMS: atom_id res chain seq x y z
N MET A 1 -16.85 12.64 -16.53
CA MET A 1 -15.51 12.88 -15.95
C MET A 1 -14.99 11.51 -15.56
N THR A 2 -13.81 11.11 -16.04
CA THR A 2 -13.23 9.80 -15.74
C THR A 2 -12.78 9.78 -14.29
N ASP A 3 -13.13 8.73 -13.56
CA ASP A 3 -12.66 8.53 -12.19
C ASP A 3 -11.12 8.51 -12.17
N PRO A 4 -10.46 9.25 -11.26
CA PRO A 4 -9.01 9.34 -11.24
C PRO A 4 -8.40 7.96 -10.98
N LYS A 5 -7.69 7.42 -11.97
CA LYS A 5 -7.00 6.14 -11.83
C LYS A 5 -5.85 6.27 -10.83
N PRO A 6 -5.64 5.27 -9.96
CA PRO A 6 -4.49 5.25 -9.05
C PRO A 6 -3.18 5.37 -9.83
N PHE A 7 -2.27 6.18 -9.30
CA PHE A 7 -0.89 6.27 -9.78
C PHE A 7 -0.19 4.92 -9.54
N ARG A 8 0.41 4.34 -10.59
CA ARG A 8 1.08 3.04 -10.54
C ARG A 8 2.58 3.24 -10.77
N PHE A 9 3.39 2.77 -9.82
CA PHE A 9 4.84 2.79 -9.90
C PHE A 9 5.32 1.35 -10.12
N ASP A 10 5.90 1.04 -11.28
CA ASP A 10 6.24 -0.33 -11.72
C ASP A 10 7.53 -0.89 -11.07
N THR A 11 8.00 -0.30 -9.98
CA THR A 11 9.12 -0.82 -9.19
C THR A 11 8.62 -1.32 -7.84
N GLU A 12 9.00 -2.55 -7.51
CA GLU A 12 8.78 -3.13 -6.20
C GLU A 12 9.83 -2.59 -5.21
N VAL A 13 9.37 -2.15 -4.04
CA VAL A 13 10.25 -1.77 -2.92
C VAL A 13 10.08 -2.84 -1.85
N PRO A 14 11.11 -3.66 -1.57
CA PRO A 14 11.04 -4.71 -0.56
C PRO A 14 10.60 -4.19 0.82
N PRO A 15 9.96 -5.02 1.67
CA PRO A 15 9.69 -4.68 3.06
C PRO A 15 10.96 -4.29 3.81
N GLY A 16 10.89 -3.21 4.59
CA GLY A 16 12.03 -2.62 5.30
C GLY A 16 12.85 -1.61 4.48
N GLU A 17 12.65 -1.53 3.17
CA GLU A 17 13.42 -0.66 2.29
C GLU A 17 12.75 0.72 2.10
N LYS A 18 13.60 1.74 1.94
CA LYS A 18 13.20 3.10 1.62
C LYS A 18 13.84 3.50 0.29
N ARG A 19 13.06 4.07 -0.62
CA ARG A 19 13.53 4.52 -1.93
C ARG A 19 13.14 5.97 -2.17
N HIS A 20 14.07 6.73 -2.72
CA HIS A 20 13.84 8.08 -3.25
C HIS A 20 14.14 8.06 -4.73
N LEU A 21 13.20 8.54 -5.55
CA LEU A 21 13.33 8.56 -7.00
C LEU A 21 12.64 9.78 -7.59
N ARG A 22 13.03 10.14 -8.80
CA ARG A 22 12.33 11.12 -9.63
C ARG A 22 11.50 10.35 -10.62
N TYR A 23 10.18 10.52 -10.57
CA TYR A 23 9.26 9.84 -11.47
C TYR A 23 8.83 10.81 -12.56
N GLU A 24 9.14 10.49 -13.81
CA GLU A 24 8.67 11.24 -14.96
C GLU A 24 7.18 10.98 -15.15
N VAL A 25 6.37 12.02 -14.99
CA VAL A 25 4.91 11.93 -15.12
C VAL A 25 4.41 12.36 -16.48
N SER A 26 5.12 13.27 -17.14
CA SER A 26 4.72 13.88 -18.40
C SER A 26 5.86 14.71 -18.99
N GLU A 27 5.58 15.42 -20.07
CA GLU A 27 6.47 16.41 -20.68
C GLU A 27 5.80 17.80 -20.68
N THR A 28 6.60 18.87 -20.67
CA THR A 28 6.12 20.24 -20.88
C THR A 28 5.72 20.45 -22.34
N TYR A 29 5.09 21.59 -22.64
CA TYR A 29 4.79 21.96 -24.02
C TYR A 29 6.03 22.05 -24.93
N LEU A 30 7.21 22.30 -24.35
CA LEU A 30 8.48 22.38 -25.07
C LEU A 30 9.22 21.04 -25.12
N GLY A 31 8.62 19.95 -24.61
CA GLY A 31 9.20 18.62 -24.58
C GLY A 31 10.18 18.37 -23.43
N ASP A 32 10.23 19.25 -22.43
CA ASP A 32 11.05 19.02 -21.24
C ASP A 32 10.36 17.99 -20.33
N PRO A 33 11.04 16.97 -19.80
CA PRO A 33 10.43 16.02 -18.89
C PRO A 33 9.99 16.70 -17.58
N VAL A 34 8.77 16.39 -17.16
CA VAL A 34 8.22 16.79 -15.85
C VAL A 34 8.40 15.64 -14.89
N GLU A 35 9.27 15.84 -13.92
CA GLU A 35 9.59 14.83 -12.91
C GLU A 35 9.11 15.23 -11.52
N ILE A 36 8.51 14.28 -10.80
CA ILE A 36 8.08 14.45 -9.41
C ILE A 36 9.00 13.65 -8.49
N PRO A 37 9.56 14.26 -7.42
CA PRO A 37 10.27 13.50 -6.40
C PRO A 37 9.28 12.64 -5.60
N VAL A 38 9.52 11.33 -5.57
CA VAL A 38 8.72 10.34 -4.85
C VAL A 38 9.59 9.66 -3.80
N ALA A 39 9.05 9.55 -2.58
CA ALA A 39 9.63 8.78 -1.49
C ALA A 39 8.71 7.59 -1.19
N ILE A 40 9.26 6.37 -1.26
CA ILE A 40 8.56 5.15 -0.90
C ILE A 40 9.17 4.64 0.40
N LEU A 41 8.34 4.50 1.43
CA LEU A 41 8.72 3.97 2.73
C LEU A 41 7.96 2.67 2.96
N ASN A 42 8.60 1.53 2.67
CA ASN A 42 8.00 0.24 2.96
C ASN A 42 8.58 -0.29 4.29
N GLY A 43 7.84 -0.13 5.39
CA GLY A 43 8.28 -0.66 6.69
C GLY A 43 8.22 -2.19 6.75
N GLU A 44 9.08 -2.83 7.54
CA GLU A 44 9.00 -4.30 7.79
C GLU A 44 7.69 -4.71 8.48
N ARG A 45 7.07 -3.77 9.18
CA ARG A 45 5.75 -3.89 9.81
C ARG A 45 4.85 -2.78 9.30
N CYS A 46 3.58 -3.11 9.04
CA CYS A 46 2.56 -2.12 8.65
C CYS A 46 2.49 -1.01 9.72
N PRO A 47 2.84 0.25 9.41
CA PRO A 47 2.86 1.31 10.42
C PRO A 47 1.44 1.74 10.86
N LEU A 48 0.39 1.26 10.19
CA LEU A 48 -1.01 1.54 10.50
C LEU A 48 -1.68 0.48 11.38
N CYS A 49 -1.05 -0.67 11.64
CA CYS A 49 -1.53 -1.57 12.67
C CYS A 49 -0.96 -1.12 14.02
N HIS A 50 -1.75 -0.39 14.82
CA HIS A 50 -1.49 -0.33 16.25
C HIS A 50 -1.83 -1.71 16.82
N PRO A 51 -0.87 -2.50 17.33
CA PRO A 51 -1.20 -3.80 17.90
C PRO A 51 -2.00 -3.56 19.18
N VAL A 52 -3.31 -3.70 19.10
CA VAL A 52 -4.16 -3.85 20.28
C VAL A 52 -3.96 -5.28 20.77
N SER A 53 -3.66 -5.45 22.05
CA SER A 53 -3.67 -6.79 22.65
C SER A 53 -5.10 -7.34 22.57
N ALA A 54 -5.28 -8.45 21.88
CA ALA A 54 -6.50 -9.25 21.94
C ALA A 54 -6.35 -10.27 23.08
N ASP A 55 -7.43 -10.51 23.83
CA ASP A 55 -7.51 -11.67 24.72
C ASP A 55 -7.78 -12.96 23.94
N GLU A 56 -7.63 -14.11 24.61
CA GLU A 56 -7.78 -15.44 23.98
C GLU A 56 -9.15 -15.65 23.35
N THR A 57 -10.21 -15.04 23.92
CA THR A 57 -11.57 -15.15 23.37
C THR A 57 -11.67 -14.37 22.07
N THR A 58 -11.13 -13.15 22.06
CA THR A 58 -11.10 -12.29 20.88
C THR A 58 -10.28 -12.93 19.75
N CYS A 59 -9.17 -13.59 20.06
CA CYS A 59 -8.39 -14.35 19.07
C CYS A 59 -9.19 -15.51 18.46
N ALA A 60 -9.87 -16.31 19.30
CA ALA A 60 -10.66 -17.44 18.84
C ALA A 60 -11.83 -17.01 17.93
N GLU A 61 -12.46 -15.88 18.21
CA GLU A 61 -13.49 -15.31 17.33
C GLU A 61 -12.90 -14.90 15.98
N ILE A 62 -11.76 -14.19 15.96
CA ILE A 62 -11.10 -13.77 14.72
C ILE A 62 -10.75 -15.00 13.86
N GLU A 63 -10.21 -16.05 14.45
CA GLU A 63 -9.88 -17.29 13.74
C GLU A 63 -11.12 -17.95 13.15
N ARG A 64 -12.23 -18.03 13.90
CA ARG A 64 -13.50 -18.56 13.38
C ARG A 64 -14.00 -17.78 12.17
N GLU A 65 -13.97 -16.45 12.24
CA GLU A 65 -14.45 -15.59 11.15
C GLU A 65 -13.58 -15.70 9.88
N ILE A 66 -12.27 -15.90 10.05
CA ILE A 66 -11.35 -16.20 8.94
C ILE A 66 -11.73 -17.55 8.31
N ASP A 67 -11.92 -18.59 9.10
CA ASP A 67 -12.31 -19.92 8.61
C ASP A 67 -13.70 -19.94 7.96
N ALA A 68 -14.62 -19.12 8.45
CA ALA A 68 -15.95 -18.93 7.88
C ALA A 68 -15.91 -18.13 6.55
N GLY A 69 -14.77 -17.51 6.22
CA GLY A 69 -14.59 -16.69 5.02
C GLY A 69 -15.25 -15.32 5.11
N GLU A 70 -15.60 -14.84 6.31
CA GLU A 70 -16.11 -13.47 6.51
C GLU A 70 -15.01 -12.44 6.27
N PHE A 71 -13.74 -12.82 6.46
CA PHE A 71 -12.58 -12.02 6.06
C PHE A 71 -12.07 -12.46 4.68
N SER A 72 -12.20 -11.56 3.70
CA SER A 72 -11.70 -11.75 2.35
C SER A 72 -10.17 -11.69 2.30
N GLU A 73 -9.51 -12.73 1.79
CA GLU A 73 -8.09 -12.70 1.39
C GLU A 73 -7.83 -11.79 0.18
N ARG A 74 -8.90 -11.33 -0.49
CA ARG A 74 -8.81 -10.34 -1.56
C ARG A 74 -8.72 -8.98 -0.88
N PRO A 75 -7.61 -8.24 -1.06
CA PRO A 75 -7.60 -6.89 -0.59
C PRO A 75 -8.68 -6.13 -1.42
N TRP A 76 -9.52 -5.35 -0.72
CA TRP A 76 -10.53 -4.41 -1.26
C TRP A 76 -11.63 -4.97 -2.19
N ALA A 77 -12.32 -6.05 -1.77
CA ALA A 77 -13.64 -6.41 -2.31
C ALA A 77 -14.77 -5.62 -1.61
#